data_AF-A0A7C0ZT78-F1
#
_entry.id   AF-A0A7C0ZT78-F1
#
_cell.length_a   1.000
_cell.length_b   1.000
_cell.length_c   1.000
_cell.angle_alpha   90.00
_cell.angle_beta   90.00
_cell.angle_gamma   90.00
#
_symmetry.space_group_name_H-M   'P 1'
#
loop_
_entity.id
_entity.type
_entity.pdbx_description
1 polymer ?
#
loop_
_entity_poly.entity_id
_entity_poly.type
_entity_poly.pdbx_seq_one_letter_code
_entity_poly.pdbx_strand_id
1 'polypeptide(L)'
;MRKIAFLILTLAIVPLAALGYNIAFLGNLIITDLSIFSVVVIILVAVYFNIVPEKLYEFLRQGLSGEASEDAKKAATLILLERECNHLISTFKGATATVRKMFSAFMSFLEDISEWLRMLSERSTIMSEQITTLASSNEKLSEEFSKILRSIEDIRGNFETLTKSTASTYEKISERQSYSEEILSNLEETVNKLNSVAESVIKTYNNVSNYWGTLESVLKNISSITNEISRIAKRTSILAINASIEATRVGESGSGFAVVAENIEKLSSETKLYAEKIDEISSDIIRKANTLKNELKEGSEVMENFKAHMDAFAKTTSEGVEKLAEALSDTMNDLMHIEDLTKEFNELYNFLSSLRDSLEEAQQMLNKAVSISKDFDKFLKEEVSKIERSLDRVKSNLRRIEESVRSGAQKIIMGEPIENALRSIYKDLEGITTLVYAAIDGKGMFTYPRLEIGAGFDYTKRPWYVEAKRKMKETWVEPYLDYNVKDYVVTFSYPIVERDTFKGVVCADIMLRKLF
;
A
#
# COMPACT_ATOMS: atom_id res chain seq x y z
N MET A 1 6.64 -1.76 -4.39
CA MET A 1 7.53 -2.92 -4.20
C MET A 1 8.75 -2.59 -3.33
N ARG A 2 9.80 -1.89 -3.81
CA ARG A 2 10.99 -1.59 -2.97
C ARG A 2 10.72 -0.85 -1.66
N LYS A 3 9.70 0.01 -1.59
CA LYS A 3 9.42 0.84 -0.40
C LYS A 3 8.91 0.07 0.82
N ILE A 4 8.15 -1.03 0.65
CA ILE A 4 7.56 -1.78 1.78
C ILE A 4 8.60 -2.75 2.37
N ALA A 5 9.29 -3.50 1.52
CA ALA A 5 10.43 -4.31 1.93
C ALA A 5 11.52 -3.44 2.58
N PHE A 6 11.80 -2.26 2.02
CA PHE A 6 12.70 -1.28 2.64
C PHE A 6 12.16 -0.76 3.98
N LEU A 7 10.86 -0.47 4.09
CA LEU A 7 10.25 -0.04 5.36
C LEU A 7 10.44 -1.10 6.46
N ILE A 8 10.15 -2.37 6.17
CA ILE A 8 10.30 -3.49 7.11
C ILE A 8 11.79 -3.71 7.46
N LEU A 9 12.69 -3.63 6.47
CA LEU A 9 14.14 -3.70 6.68
C LEU A 9 14.62 -2.57 7.61
N THR A 10 14.14 -1.34 7.38
CA THR A 10 14.52 -0.15 8.16
C THR A 10 13.86 -0.07 9.54
N LEU A 11 12.64 -0.59 9.71
CA LEU A 11 11.89 -0.52 10.97
C LEU A 11 12.19 -1.69 11.92
N ALA A 12 12.56 -2.87 11.39
CA ALA A 12 12.81 -4.05 12.22
C ALA A 12 14.30 -4.39 12.33
N ILE A 13 15.06 -4.36 11.22
CA ILE A 13 16.42 -4.93 11.19
C ILE A 13 17.47 -3.89 11.56
N VAL A 14 17.33 -2.65 11.07
CA VAL A 14 18.28 -1.56 11.37
C VAL A 14 18.35 -1.23 12.87
N PRO A 15 17.23 -1.16 13.63
CA PRO A 15 17.29 -0.93 15.07
C PRO A 15 18.01 -2.08 15.79
N LEU A 16 17.75 -3.33 15.40
CA LEU A 16 18.37 -4.52 16.00
C LEU A 16 19.88 -4.61 15.73
N ALA A 17 20.33 -4.31 14.51
CA ALA A 17 21.74 -4.29 14.16
C ALA A 17 22.49 -3.13 14.85
N ALA A 18 21.88 -1.94 14.90
CA ALA A 18 22.41 -0.81 15.63
C ALA A 18 22.48 -1.10 17.14
N LEU A 19 21.51 -1.82 17.70
CA LEU A 19 21.51 -2.20 19.10
C LEU A 19 22.58 -3.23 19.44
N GLY A 20 22.75 -4.26 18.62
CA GLY A 20 23.80 -5.27 18.80
C GLY A 20 25.21 -4.66 18.79
N TYR A 21 25.44 -3.69 17.89
CA TYR A 21 26.68 -2.91 17.85
C TYR A 21 26.87 -2.05 19.11
N ASN A 22 25.81 -1.37 19.58
CA ASN A 22 25.87 -0.54 20.78
C ASN A 22 26.10 -1.35 22.07
N ILE A 23 25.56 -2.58 22.17
CA ILE A 23 25.76 -3.44 23.33
C ILE A 23 27.18 -4.04 23.34
N ALA A 24 27.71 -4.47 22.19
CA ALA A 24 29.10 -4.90 22.08
C ALA A 24 30.07 -3.74 22.36
N PHE A 25 29.71 -2.53 21.93
CA PHE A 25 30.42 -1.29 22.27
C PHE A 25 30.37 -1.00 23.78
N LEU A 26 29.22 -1.18 24.44
CA LEU A 26 29.08 -1.01 25.90
C LEU A 26 29.84 -2.07 26.70
N GLY A 27 29.84 -3.34 26.27
CA GLY A 27 30.65 -4.40 26.88
C GLY A 27 32.15 -4.09 26.78
N ASN A 28 32.59 -3.60 25.61
CA ASN A 28 33.95 -3.08 25.44
C ASN A 28 34.18 -1.81 26.26
N LEU A 29 33.18 -0.93 26.42
CA LEU A 29 33.26 0.30 27.21
C LEU A 29 33.52 -0.01 28.68
N ILE A 30 32.80 -1.00 29.24
CA ILE A 30 32.97 -1.46 30.63
C ILE A 30 34.38 -2.04 30.83
N ILE A 31 34.86 -2.86 29.90
CA ILE A 31 36.22 -3.42 29.96
C ILE A 31 37.25 -2.30 29.81
N THR A 32 37.04 -1.34 28.90
CA THR A 32 37.91 -0.17 28.73
C THR A 32 37.88 0.74 29.94
N ASP A 33 36.75 0.93 30.61
CA ASP A 33 36.64 1.79 31.79
C ASP A 33 37.27 1.13 33.03
N LEU A 34 37.16 -0.20 33.19
CA LEU A 34 37.93 -0.94 34.20
C LEU A 34 39.44 -0.91 33.92
N SER A 35 39.83 -0.97 32.65
CA SER A 35 41.24 -0.85 32.26
C SER A 35 41.75 0.59 32.36
N ILE A 36 40.93 1.60 32.09
CA ILE A 36 41.24 3.02 32.33
C ILE A 36 41.36 3.27 33.84
N PHE A 37 40.47 2.71 34.66
CA PHE A 37 40.56 2.81 36.11
C PHE A 37 41.86 2.22 36.65
N SER A 38 42.22 1.01 36.23
CA SER A 38 43.48 0.38 36.63
C SER A 38 44.71 1.11 36.07
N VAL A 39 44.67 1.62 34.83
CA VAL A 39 45.75 2.41 34.22
C VAL A 39 45.93 3.77 34.92
N VAL A 40 44.85 4.46 35.30
CA VAL A 40 44.92 5.73 36.05
C VAL A 40 45.51 5.49 37.45
N VAL A 41 45.12 4.40 38.11
CA VAL A 41 45.73 3.99 39.39
C VAL A 41 47.23 3.68 39.19
N ILE A 42 47.59 2.95 38.13
CA ILE A 42 48.99 2.67 37.78
C ILE A 42 49.78 3.96 37.47
N ILE A 43 49.20 4.92 36.76
CA ILE A 43 49.84 6.21 36.42
C ILE A 43 50.06 7.05 37.68
N LEU A 44 49.06 7.15 38.56
CA LEU A 44 49.19 7.86 39.84
C LEU A 44 50.29 7.25 40.72
N VAL A 45 50.46 5.93 40.66
CA VAL A 45 51.52 5.19 41.34
C VAL A 45 52.89 5.39 40.66
N ALA A 46 52.96 5.38 39.34
CA ALA A 46 54.20 5.63 38.60
C ALA A 46 54.73 7.05 38.85
N VAL A 47 53.82 8.03 38.96
CA VAL A 47 54.12 9.40 39.40
C VAL A 47 54.68 9.42 40.83
N TYR A 48 54.11 8.64 41.75
CA TYR A 48 54.61 8.51 43.13
C TYR A 48 56.03 7.93 43.20
N PHE A 49 56.34 6.88 42.44
CA PHE A 49 57.64 6.21 42.52
C PHE A 49 58.76 6.87 41.70
N ASN A 50 58.45 7.58 40.61
CA ASN A 50 59.48 8.24 39.82
C ASN A 50 59.72 9.70 40.23
N ILE A 51 58.66 10.48 40.47
CA ILE A 51 58.83 11.95 40.68
C ILE A 51 59.24 12.26 42.12
N VAL A 52 58.75 11.50 43.10
CA VAL A 52 58.97 11.79 44.52
C VAL A 52 60.43 11.55 44.94
N PRO A 53 61.07 10.41 44.61
CA PRO A 53 62.46 10.18 44.99
C PRO A 53 63.44 11.10 44.26
N GLU A 54 63.19 11.40 42.98
CA GLU A 54 64.06 12.23 42.15
C GLU A 54 64.05 13.70 42.62
N LYS A 55 62.86 14.26 42.89
CA LYS A 55 62.75 15.60 43.49
C LYS A 55 63.32 15.65 44.90
N LEU A 56 63.09 14.62 45.72
CA LEU A 56 63.63 14.54 47.08
C LEU A 56 65.17 14.45 47.07
N TYR A 57 65.74 13.77 46.07
CA TYR A 57 67.19 13.64 45.88
C TYR A 57 67.84 14.95 45.39
N GLU A 58 67.30 15.62 44.37
CA GLU A 58 67.77 16.96 43.96
C GLU A 58 67.65 17.99 45.10
N PHE A 59 66.61 17.87 45.90
CA PHE A 59 66.29 18.76 47.01
C PHE A 59 67.22 18.58 48.23
N LEU A 60 67.52 17.34 48.63
CA LEU A 60 68.55 17.06 49.65
C LEU A 60 69.93 17.59 49.25
N ARG A 61 70.22 17.57 47.94
CA ARG A 61 71.48 18.08 47.38
C ARG A 61 71.57 19.61 47.44
N GLN A 62 70.49 20.35 47.19
CA GLN A 62 70.47 21.82 47.26
C GLN A 62 70.47 22.36 48.71
N GLY A 63 69.78 21.72 49.65
CA GLY A 63 69.73 22.16 51.05
C GLY A 63 71.09 22.04 51.77
N LEU A 64 71.96 21.15 51.30
CA LEU A 64 73.27 20.86 51.90
C LEU A 64 74.43 21.66 51.26
N SER A 65 74.22 22.39 50.16
CA SER A 65 75.30 22.98 49.35
C SER A 65 75.68 24.45 49.64
N GLY A 66 75.11 25.10 50.66
CA GLY A 66 75.44 26.50 51.03
C GLY A 66 76.48 26.65 52.16
N GLU A 67 76.96 27.86 52.46
CA GLU A 67 77.99 28.15 53.51
C GLU A 67 77.45 28.41 54.94
N ALA A 68 76.15 28.18 55.20
CA ALA A 68 75.53 28.43 56.50
C ALA A 68 75.97 27.44 57.61
N SER A 69 75.76 27.81 58.89
CA SER A 69 76.04 26.94 60.04
C SER A 69 75.21 25.65 59.98
N GLU A 70 75.75 24.57 60.56
CA GLU A 70 75.14 23.24 60.47
C GLU A 70 73.70 23.19 61.03
N ASP A 71 73.42 23.97 62.07
CA ASP A 71 72.09 24.07 62.69
C ASP A 71 71.09 24.86 61.82
N ALA A 72 71.54 25.92 61.15
CA ALA A 72 70.69 26.70 60.24
C ALA A 72 70.33 25.89 58.97
N LYS A 73 71.26 25.08 58.46
CA LYS A 73 71.00 24.13 57.36
C LYS A 73 70.01 23.06 57.77
N LYS A 74 70.16 22.46 58.96
CA LYS A 74 69.22 21.48 59.50
C LYS A 74 67.82 22.06 59.66
N ALA A 75 67.70 23.28 60.20
CA ALA A 75 66.41 23.95 60.38
C ALA A 75 65.74 24.32 59.04
N ALA A 76 66.48 24.87 58.08
CA ALA A 76 65.96 25.18 56.75
C ALA A 76 65.54 23.93 55.97
N THR A 77 66.33 22.86 56.07
CA THR A 77 66.00 21.55 55.48
C THR A 77 64.74 20.97 56.12
N LEU A 78 64.57 21.09 57.45
CA LEU A 78 63.38 20.61 58.18
C LEU A 78 62.10 21.35 57.75
N ILE A 79 62.14 22.68 57.66
CA ILE A 79 60.97 23.50 57.27
C ILE A 79 60.54 23.20 55.83
N LEU A 80 61.51 23.06 54.91
CA LEU A 80 61.21 22.74 53.52
C LEU A 80 60.80 21.27 53.34
N LEU A 81 61.35 20.33 54.10
CA LEU A 81 60.92 18.92 54.13
C LEU A 81 59.49 18.81 54.65
N GLU A 82 59.13 19.57 55.69
CA GLU A 82 57.77 19.64 56.20
C GLU A 82 56.81 20.19 55.13
N ARG A 83 57.20 21.24 54.39
CA ARG A 83 56.41 21.80 53.29
C ARG A 83 56.19 20.79 52.15
N GLU A 84 57.21 20.08 51.70
CA GLU A 84 57.05 19.10 50.61
C GLU A 84 56.31 17.84 51.05
N CYS A 85 56.56 17.35 52.27
CA CYS A 85 55.74 16.29 52.85
C CYS A 85 54.27 16.70 52.94
N ASN A 86 53.98 17.94 53.36
CA ASN A 86 52.62 18.47 53.40
C ASN A 86 52.01 18.60 51.99
N HIS A 87 52.78 19.04 50.98
CA HIS A 87 52.32 19.05 49.59
C HIS A 87 52.00 17.64 49.12
N LEU A 88 52.87 16.66 49.38
CA LEU A 88 52.70 15.26 48.98
C LEU A 88 51.47 14.63 49.65
N ILE A 89 51.27 14.89 50.94
CA ILE A 89 50.07 14.48 51.68
C ILE A 89 48.83 15.12 51.06
N SER A 90 48.90 16.38 50.63
CA SER A 90 47.77 17.07 50.01
C SER A 90 47.44 16.50 48.61
N THR A 91 48.44 16.24 47.77
CA THR A 91 48.30 15.57 46.48
C THR A 91 47.75 14.16 46.64
N PHE A 92 48.24 13.42 47.64
CA PHE A 92 47.76 12.08 47.95
C PHE A 92 46.29 12.09 48.38
N LYS A 93 45.91 12.95 49.34
CA LYS A 93 44.50 13.18 49.73
C LYS A 93 43.61 13.58 48.54
N GLY A 94 44.15 14.32 47.58
CA GLY A 94 43.45 14.67 46.34
C GLY A 94 43.25 13.46 45.42
N ALA A 95 44.30 12.69 45.16
CA ALA A 95 44.25 11.48 44.32
C ALA A 95 43.27 10.44 44.88
N THR A 96 43.21 10.31 46.19
CA THR A 96 42.39 9.31 46.84
C THR A 96 40.92 9.73 46.99
N ALA A 97 40.66 11.03 47.20
CA ALA A 97 39.31 11.58 47.03
C ALA A 97 38.77 11.34 45.61
N THR A 98 39.64 11.42 44.59
CA THR A 98 39.28 11.07 43.21
C THR A 98 38.93 9.58 43.07
N VAL A 99 39.72 8.67 43.63
CA VAL A 99 39.42 7.22 43.61
C VAL A 99 38.10 6.89 44.30
N ARG A 100 37.81 7.49 45.47
CA ARG A 100 36.52 7.29 46.17
C ARG A 100 35.34 7.75 45.30
N LYS A 101 35.47 8.91 44.64
CA LYS A 101 34.45 9.42 43.71
C LYS A 101 34.27 8.49 42.51
N MET A 102 35.36 7.96 41.96
CA MET A 102 35.31 7.00 40.84
C MET A 102 34.62 5.69 41.25
N PHE A 103 34.89 5.17 42.45
CA PHE A 103 34.21 3.95 42.92
C PHE A 103 32.71 4.16 43.13
N SER A 104 32.29 5.28 43.74
CA SER A 104 30.87 5.61 43.84
C SER A 104 30.21 5.80 42.47
N ALA A 105 30.92 6.42 41.52
CA ALA A 105 30.43 6.58 40.15
C ALA A 105 30.30 5.22 39.44
N PHE A 106 31.24 4.31 39.66
CA PHE A 106 31.19 2.95 39.11
C PHE A 106 30.00 2.14 39.67
N MET A 107 29.74 2.23 40.97
CA MET A 107 28.58 1.56 41.57
C MET A 107 27.26 2.13 41.04
N SER A 108 27.14 3.45 40.92
CA SER A 108 25.97 4.09 40.29
C SER A 108 25.79 3.63 38.85
N PHE A 109 26.88 3.58 38.09
CA PHE A 109 26.87 3.13 36.69
C PHE A 109 26.40 1.68 36.53
N LEU A 110 26.80 0.77 37.43
CA LEU A 110 26.32 -0.62 37.40
C LEU A 110 24.82 -0.73 37.69
N GLU A 111 24.29 0.11 38.59
CA GLU A 111 22.85 0.17 38.87
C GLU A 111 22.08 0.72 37.66
N ASP A 112 22.58 1.80 37.04
CA ASP A 112 22.00 2.40 35.83
C ASP A 112 21.99 1.39 34.66
N ILE A 113 23.05 0.61 34.47
CA ILE A 113 23.09 -0.46 33.45
C ILE A 113 22.03 -1.53 33.72
N SER A 114 21.89 -1.96 34.98
CA SER A 114 20.91 -2.98 35.35
C SER A 114 19.48 -2.51 35.05
N GLU A 115 19.17 -1.25 35.37
CA GLU A 115 17.87 -0.66 35.07
C GLU A 115 17.65 -0.54 33.55
N TRP A 116 18.65 -0.04 32.82
CA TRP A 116 18.57 0.10 31.37
C TRP A 116 18.35 -1.25 30.66
N LEU A 117 19.03 -2.31 31.08
CA LEU A 117 18.84 -3.65 30.53
C LEU A 117 17.46 -4.22 30.85
N ARG A 118 16.90 -3.93 32.03
CA ARG A 118 15.52 -4.34 32.37
C ARG A 118 14.50 -3.64 31.47
N MET A 119 14.65 -2.33 31.27
CA MET A 119 13.82 -1.56 30.34
C MET A 119 13.95 -2.09 28.91
N LEU A 120 15.17 -2.46 28.50
CA LEU A 120 15.42 -3.01 27.18
C LEU A 120 14.76 -4.39 27.00
N SER A 121 14.81 -5.25 28.02
CA SER A 121 14.11 -6.56 28.01
C SER A 121 12.60 -6.40 27.90
N GLU A 122 12.01 -5.44 28.61
CA GLU A 122 10.58 -5.13 28.51
C GLU A 122 10.22 -4.66 27.09
N ARG A 123 10.99 -3.72 26.54
CA ARG A 123 10.81 -3.24 25.16
C ARG A 123 10.98 -4.35 24.12
N SER A 124 11.91 -5.27 24.33
CA SER A 124 12.11 -6.45 23.47
C SER A 124 10.88 -7.37 23.49
N THR A 125 10.27 -7.58 24.65
CA THR A 125 9.06 -8.40 24.79
C THR A 125 7.90 -7.78 24.01
N ILE A 126 7.69 -6.46 24.16
CA ILE A 126 6.66 -5.70 23.43
C ILE A 126 6.91 -5.79 21.91
N MET A 127 8.17 -5.64 21.48
CA MET A 127 8.54 -5.77 20.06
C MET A 127 8.20 -7.18 19.52
N SER A 128 8.49 -8.23 20.28
CA SER A 128 8.17 -9.61 19.90
C SER A 128 6.67 -9.83 19.71
N GLU A 129 5.84 -9.27 20.60
CA GLU A 129 4.38 -9.33 20.50
C GLU A 129 3.88 -8.58 19.25
N GLN A 130 4.43 -7.40 18.96
CA GLN A 130 4.11 -6.63 17.76
C GLN A 130 4.48 -7.38 16.47
N ILE A 131 5.67 -7.99 16.40
CA ILE A 131 6.09 -8.79 15.24
C ILE A 131 5.18 -10.00 15.04
N THR A 132 4.75 -10.66 16.12
CA THR A 132 3.83 -11.81 16.05
C THR A 132 2.44 -11.38 15.57
N THR A 133 1.96 -10.23 16.04
CA THR A 133 0.69 -9.63 15.60
C THR A 133 0.75 -9.25 14.13
N LEU A 134 1.87 -8.67 13.67
CA LEU A 134 2.11 -8.37 12.25
C LEU A 134 2.13 -9.65 11.40
N ALA A 135 2.80 -10.71 11.86
CA ALA A 135 2.85 -12.00 11.17
C ALA A 135 1.44 -12.59 10.98
N SER A 136 0.62 -12.64 12.04
CA SER A 136 -0.76 -13.14 11.94
C SER A 136 -1.66 -12.24 11.09
N SER A 137 -1.41 -10.93 11.08
CA SER A 137 -2.16 -9.99 10.24
C SER A 137 -1.81 -10.16 8.76
N ASN A 138 -0.54 -10.41 8.43
CA ASN A 138 -0.10 -10.68 7.07
C ASN A 138 -0.61 -12.04 6.55
N GLU A 139 -0.71 -13.04 7.43
CA GLU A 139 -1.32 -14.34 7.10
C GLU A 139 -2.80 -14.19 6.73
N LYS A 140 -3.57 -13.46 7.57
CA LYS A 140 -4.98 -13.13 7.25
C LYS A 140 -5.10 -12.35 5.95
N LEU A 141 -4.21 -11.37 5.73
CA LEU A 141 -4.19 -10.59 4.49
C LEU A 141 -3.92 -11.49 3.28
N SER A 142 -3.02 -12.47 3.39
CA SER A 142 -2.74 -13.45 2.35
C SER A 142 -3.94 -14.36 2.04
N GLU A 143 -4.71 -14.74 3.08
CA GLU A 143 -5.94 -15.52 2.90
C GLU A 143 -7.00 -14.71 2.13
N GLU A 144 -7.24 -13.46 2.53
CA GLU A 144 -8.16 -12.55 1.84
C GLU A 144 -7.71 -12.28 0.39
N PHE A 145 -6.41 -12.10 0.15
CA PHE A 145 -5.87 -11.97 -1.20
C PHE A 145 -6.08 -13.22 -2.06
N SER A 146 -5.99 -14.40 -1.47
CA SER A 146 -6.28 -15.65 -2.18
C SER A 146 -7.74 -15.73 -2.62
N LYS A 147 -8.69 -15.18 -1.82
CA LYS A 147 -10.10 -15.05 -2.21
C LYS A 147 -10.27 -14.06 -3.36
N ILE A 148 -9.63 -12.89 -3.28
CA ILE A 148 -9.63 -11.88 -4.35
C ILE A 148 -9.13 -12.47 -5.67
N LEU A 149 -8.02 -13.23 -5.64
CA LEU A 149 -7.47 -13.86 -6.84
C LEU A 149 -8.42 -14.87 -7.48
N ARG A 150 -9.15 -15.67 -6.68
CA ARG A 150 -10.16 -16.58 -7.21
C ARG A 150 -11.30 -15.82 -7.89
N SER A 151 -11.81 -14.77 -7.25
CA SER A 151 -12.85 -13.93 -7.85
C SER A 151 -12.37 -13.29 -9.16
N ILE A 152 -11.11 -12.88 -9.22
CA ILE A 152 -10.50 -12.31 -10.44
C ILE A 152 -10.32 -13.37 -11.53
N GLU A 153 -10.02 -14.61 -11.17
CA GLU A 153 -9.97 -15.73 -12.10
C GLU A 153 -11.36 -16.03 -12.70
N ASP A 154 -12.42 -15.99 -11.89
CA ASP A 154 -13.80 -16.11 -12.38
C ASP A 154 -14.17 -14.95 -13.32
N ILE A 155 -13.81 -13.72 -12.94
CA ILE A 155 -14.02 -12.54 -13.80
C ILE A 155 -13.23 -12.68 -15.11
N ARG A 156 -12.02 -13.25 -15.09
CA ARG A 156 -11.24 -13.52 -16.31
C ARG A 156 -11.99 -14.44 -17.27
N GLY A 157 -12.59 -15.52 -16.77
CA GLY A 157 -13.42 -16.40 -17.59
C GLY A 157 -14.64 -15.67 -18.21
N ASN A 158 -15.25 -14.76 -17.45
CA ASN A 158 -16.32 -13.90 -17.98
C ASN A 158 -15.81 -12.94 -19.07
N PHE A 159 -14.63 -12.35 -18.90
CA PHE A 159 -14.01 -11.50 -19.92
C PHE A 159 -13.67 -12.27 -21.20
N GLU A 160 -13.12 -13.49 -21.10
CA GLU A 160 -12.88 -14.32 -22.29
C GLU A 160 -14.18 -14.63 -23.06
N THR A 161 -15.25 -14.91 -22.32
CA THR A 161 -16.58 -15.12 -22.91
C THR A 161 -17.10 -13.83 -23.55
N LEU A 162 -16.91 -12.69 -22.90
CA LEU A 162 -17.28 -11.37 -23.40
C LEU A 162 -16.52 -11.05 -24.69
N THR A 163 -15.20 -11.24 -24.75
CA THR A 163 -14.39 -11.03 -25.96
C THR A 163 -14.87 -11.89 -27.13
N LYS A 164 -15.19 -13.18 -26.90
CA LYS A 164 -15.77 -14.05 -27.93
C LYS A 164 -17.13 -13.55 -28.40
N SER A 165 -17.98 -13.11 -27.48
CA SER A 165 -19.31 -12.55 -27.78
C SER A 165 -19.19 -11.25 -28.60
N THR A 166 -18.24 -10.38 -28.23
CA THR A 166 -17.92 -9.14 -28.96
C THR A 166 -17.46 -9.44 -30.38
N ALA A 167 -16.52 -10.39 -30.56
CA ALA A 167 -16.06 -10.79 -31.90
C ALA A 167 -17.21 -11.33 -32.77
N SER A 168 -18.07 -12.20 -32.21
CA SER A 168 -19.26 -12.69 -32.93
C SER A 168 -20.25 -11.58 -33.27
N THR A 169 -20.36 -10.56 -32.40
CA THR A 169 -21.25 -9.42 -32.64
C THR A 169 -20.69 -8.52 -33.75
N TYR A 170 -19.38 -8.30 -33.80
CA TYR A 170 -18.72 -7.60 -34.91
C TYR A 170 -19.01 -8.24 -36.27
N GLU A 171 -18.88 -9.57 -36.36
CA GLU A 171 -19.17 -10.32 -37.58
C GLU A 171 -20.64 -10.11 -38.02
N LYS A 172 -21.58 -10.21 -37.08
CA LYS A 172 -23.01 -9.96 -37.34
C LYS A 172 -23.31 -8.52 -37.75
N ILE A 173 -22.62 -7.54 -37.19
CA ILE A 173 -22.79 -6.13 -37.59
C ILE A 173 -22.29 -5.94 -39.02
N SER A 174 -21.10 -6.48 -39.34
CA SER A 174 -20.54 -6.42 -40.70
C SER A 174 -21.47 -7.08 -41.72
N GLU A 175 -22.05 -8.23 -41.40
CA GLU A 175 -23.03 -8.92 -42.25
C GLU A 175 -24.28 -8.05 -42.46
N ARG A 176 -24.84 -7.48 -41.38
CA ARG A 176 -26.02 -6.59 -41.45
C ARG A 176 -25.77 -5.33 -42.25
N GLN A 177 -24.56 -4.78 -42.18
CA GLN A 177 -24.18 -3.62 -42.96
C GLN A 177 -24.16 -3.93 -44.46
N SER A 178 -23.63 -5.10 -44.84
CA SER A 178 -23.71 -5.59 -46.23
C SER A 178 -25.16 -5.80 -46.69
N TYR A 179 -26.03 -6.37 -45.86
CA TYR A 179 -27.45 -6.51 -46.18
C TYR A 179 -28.16 -5.16 -46.33
N SER A 180 -27.82 -4.16 -45.51
CA SER A 180 -28.36 -2.80 -45.64
C SER A 180 -27.98 -2.15 -46.97
N GLU A 181 -26.74 -2.30 -47.42
CA GLU A 181 -26.29 -1.83 -48.73
C GLU A 181 -27.04 -2.54 -49.87
N GLU A 182 -27.25 -3.85 -49.76
CA GLU A 182 -28.02 -4.63 -50.73
C GLU A 182 -29.49 -4.16 -50.81
N ILE A 183 -30.12 -3.84 -49.67
CA ILE A 183 -31.49 -3.32 -49.63
C ILE A 183 -31.59 -2.00 -50.41
N LEU A 184 -30.64 -1.08 -50.24
CA LEU A 184 -30.64 0.19 -50.98
C LEU A 184 -30.49 -0.03 -52.49
N SER A 185 -29.58 -0.92 -52.90
CA SER A 185 -29.41 -1.29 -54.31
C SER A 185 -30.69 -1.87 -54.91
N ASN A 186 -31.31 -2.83 -54.21
CA ASN A 186 -32.55 -3.48 -54.66
C ASN A 186 -33.74 -2.52 -54.68
N LEU A 187 -33.79 -1.57 -53.73
CA LEU A 187 -34.80 -0.52 -53.69
C LEU A 187 -34.69 0.39 -54.91
N GLU A 188 -33.48 0.85 -55.24
CA GLU A 188 -33.22 1.69 -56.41
C GLU A 188 -33.67 0.98 -57.70
N GLU A 189 -33.27 -0.28 -57.88
CA GLU A 189 -33.67 -1.07 -59.05
C GLU A 189 -35.20 -1.23 -59.14
N THR A 190 -35.86 -1.52 -58.01
CA THR A 190 -37.31 -1.73 -57.95
C THR A 190 -38.07 -0.45 -58.28
N VAL A 191 -37.67 0.68 -57.69
CA VAL A 191 -38.29 1.99 -57.95
C VAL A 191 -38.14 2.37 -59.42
N ASN A 192 -36.97 2.16 -60.01
CA ASN A 192 -36.73 2.41 -61.44
C ASN A 192 -37.63 1.54 -62.33
N LYS A 193 -37.76 0.25 -62.04
CA LYS A 193 -38.67 -0.65 -62.77
C LYS A 193 -40.12 -0.20 -62.66
N LEU A 194 -40.60 0.12 -61.46
CA LEU A 194 -41.98 0.52 -61.23
C LEU A 194 -42.31 1.88 -61.88
N ASN A 195 -41.37 2.82 -61.87
CA ASN A 195 -41.51 4.09 -62.60
C ASN A 195 -41.66 3.86 -64.11
N SER A 196 -40.87 2.96 -64.70
CA SER A 196 -41.00 2.61 -66.11
C SER A 196 -42.36 1.97 -66.46
N VAL A 197 -42.89 1.14 -65.57
CA VAL A 197 -44.23 0.53 -65.71
C VAL A 197 -45.30 1.60 -65.66
N ALA A 198 -45.24 2.52 -64.67
CA ALA A 198 -46.19 3.60 -64.53
C ALA A 198 -46.24 4.49 -65.78
N GLU A 199 -45.08 4.87 -66.32
CA GLU A 199 -44.98 5.63 -67.56
C GLU A 199 -45.57 4.91 -68.77
N SER A 200 -45.33 3.59 -68.89
CA SER A 200 -45.91 2.77 -69.96
C SER A 200 -47.44 2.70 -69.88
N VAL A 201 -48.00 2.60 -68.67
CA VAL A 201 -49.46 2.58 -68.47
C VAL A 201 -50.08 3.94 -68.80
N ILE A 202 -49.49 5.04 -68.32
CA ILE A 202 -49.96 6.41 -68.66
C ILE A 202 -49.94 6.63 -70.17
N LYS A 203 -48.86 6.21 -70.85
CA LYS A 203 -48.76 6.27 -72.32
C LYS A 203 -49.87 5.46 -72.99
N THR A 204 -50.21 4.29 -72.45
CA THR A 204 -51.30 3.45 -72.95
C THR A 204 -52.64 4.15 -72.81
N TYR A 205 -52.93 4.76 -71.65
CA TYR A 205 -54.15 5.55 -71.45
C TYR A 205 -54.26 6.71 -72.43
N ASN A 206 -53.17 7.44 -72.67
CA ASN A 206 -53.14 8.52 -73.66
C ASN A 206 -53.44 8.02 -75.09
N ASN A 207 -52.88 6.87 -75.48
CA ASN A 207 -53.16 6.27 -76.78
C ASN A 207 -54.62 5.84 -76.93
N VAL A 208 -55.20 5.19 -75.92
CA VAL A 208 -56.62 4.79 -75.95
C VAL A 208 -57.54 6.01 -75.99
N SER A 209 -57.21 7.08 -75.25
CA SER A 209 -57.95 8.35 -75.30
C SER A 209 -57.93 8.99 -76.71
N ASN A 210 -56.78 8.94 -77.39
CA ASN A 210 -56.66 9.41 -78.78
C ASN A 210 -57.50 8.57 -79.77
N TYR A 211 -57.47 7.24 -79.63
CA TYR A 211 -58.32 6.35 -80.43
C TYR A 211 -59.81 6.63 -80.19
N TRP A 212 -60.18 6.93 -78.94
CA TRP A 212 -61.55 7.32 -78.61
C TRP A 212 -61.99 8.60 -79.31
N GLY A 213 -61.18 9.66 -79.28
CA GLY A 213 -61.50 10.92 -79.98
C GLY A 213 -61.76 10.71 -81.48
N THR A 214 -61.03 9.76 -82.10
CA THR A 214 -61.25 9.37 -83.49
C THR A 214 -62.57 8.59 -83.67
N LEU A 215 -62.84 7.60 -82.81
CA LEU A 215 -64.06 6.81 -82.85
C LEU A 215 -65.33 7.66 -82.62
N GLU A 216 -65.28 8.59 -81.67
CA GLU A 216 -66.37 9.52 -81.40
C GLU A 216 -66.72 10.36 -82.64
N SER A 217 -65.70 10.84 -83.37
CA SER A 217 -65.88 11.56 -84.63
C SER A 217 -66.56 10.70 -85.70
N VAL A 218 -66.14 9.43 -85.86
CA VAL A 218 -66.74 8.49 -86.81
C VAL A 218 -68.20 8.21 -86.47
N LEU A 219 -68.54 7.96 -85.20
CA LEU A 219 -69.90 7.69 -84.76
C LEU A 219 -70.84 8.89 -84.95
N LYS A 220 -70.36 10.10 -84.70
CA LYS A 220 -71.11 11.34 -85.01
C LYS A 220 -71.41 11.47 -86.51
N ASN A 221 -70.44 11.12 -87.36
CA ASN A 221 -70.65 11.11 -88.81
C ASN A 221 -71.68 10.04 -89.22
N ILE A 222 -71.62 8.83 -88.65
CA ILE A 222 -72.61 7.78 -88.90
C ILE A 222 -74.02 8.24 -88.50
N SER A 223 -74.18 8.82 -87.30
CA SER A 223 -75.47 9.36 -86.85
C SER A 223 -76.00 10.47 -87.79
N SER A 224 -75.13 11.33 -88.33
CA SER A 224 -75.53 12.33 -89.32
C SER A 224 -76.03 11.68 -90.62
N ILE A 225 -75.33 10.65 -91.12
CA ILE A 225 -75.69 9.91 -92.33
C ILE A 225 -77.01 9.15 -92.14
N THR A 226 -77.20 8.44 -91.02
CA THR A 226 -78.43 7.69 -90.74
C THR A 226 -79.64 8.62 -90.59
N ASN A 227 -79.46 9.79 -90.00
CA ASN A 227 -80.50 10.82 -89.96
C ASN A 227 -80.88 11.32 -91.36
N GLU A 228 -79.92 11.51 -92.28
CA GLU A 228 -80.23 11.81 -93.68
C GLU A 228 -80.95 10.65 -94.38
N ILE A 229 -80.49 9.41 -94.20
CA ILE A 229 -81.15 8.21 -94.77
C ILE A 229 -82.60 8.10 -94.27
N SER A 230 -82.85 8.31 -92.98
CA SER A 230 -84.19 8.31 -92.39
C SER A 230 -85.09 9.40 -92.99
N ARG A 231 -84.55 10.62 -93.21
CA ARG A 231 -85.25 11.70 -93.92
C ARG A 231 -85.58 11.35 -95.37
N ILE A 232 -84.63 10.76 -96.10
CA ILE A 232 -84.83 10.32 -97.48
C ILE A 232 -85.92 9.24 -97.52
N ALA A 233 -85.80 8.20 -96.70
CA ALA A 233 -86.76 7.12 -96.59
C ALA A 233 -88.18 7.63 -96.26
N LYS A 234 -88.32 8.59 -95.35
CA LYS A 234 -89.62 9.23 -95.04
C LYS A 234 -90.20 9.97 -96.25
N ARG A 235 -89.37 10.71 -97.01
CA ARG A 235 -89.80 11.39 -98.25
C ARG A 235 -90.20 10.38 -99.32
N THR A 236 -89.44 9.31 -99.49
CA THR A 236 -89.70 8.25 -100.48
C THR A 236 -90.99 7.49 -100.15
N SER A 237 -91.26 7.20 -98.87
CA SER A 237 -92.53 6.61 -98.42
C SER A 237 -93.72 7.51 -98.74
N ILE A 238 -93.65 8.83 -98.48
CA ILE A 238 -94.71 9.79 -98.84
C ILE A 238 -94.93 9.85 -100.35
N LEU A 239 -93.84 9.88 -101.14
CA LEU A 239 -93.92 9.86 -102.61
C LEU A 239 -94.58 8.57 -103.12
N ALA A 240 -94.24 7.44 -102.52
CA ALA A 240 -94.78 6.13 -102.86
C ALA A 240 -96.26 5.99 -102.47
N ILE A 241 -96.68 6.52 -101.32
CA ILE A 241 -98.09 6.61 -100.92
C ILE A 241 -98.87 7.45 -101.94
N ASN A 242 -98.35 8.63 -102.31
CA ASN A 242 -98.99 9.50 -103.31
C ASN A 242 -99.10 8.80 -104.68
N ALA A 243 -98.06 8.07 -105.10
CA ALA A 243 -98.07 7.30 -106.34
C ALA A 243 -99.05 6.12 -106.29
N SER A 244 -99.18 5.42 -105.15
CA SER A 244 -100.11 4.31 -104.95
C SER A 244 -101.57 4.80 -104.98
N ILE A 245 -101.86 5.95 -104.37
CA ILE A 245 -103.18 6.61 -104.43
C ILE A 245 -103.54 6.96 -105.88
N GLU A 246 -102.64 7.61 -106.61
CA GLU A 246 -102.93 8.03 -107.99
C GLU A 246 -103.03 6.82 -108.94
N ALA A 247 -102.25 5.76 -108.72
CA ALA A 247 -102.35 4.50 -109.46
C ALA A 247 -103.70 3.78 -109.23
N THR A 248 -104.22 3.82 -108.00
CA THR A 248 -105.55 3.27 -107.66
C THR A 248 -106.69 4.09 -108.30
N ARG A 249 -106.48 5.39 -108.50
CA ARG A 249 -107.44 6.33 -109.10
C ARG A 249 -107.69 6.10 -110.60
N VAL A 250 -106.73 5.54 -111.33
CA VAL A 250 -106.84 5.28 -112.80
C VAL A 250 -107.45 3.91 -113.13
N GLY A 251 -107.87 3.12 -112.13
CA GLY A 251 -108.55 1.83 -112.33
C GLY A 251 -107.63 0.72 -112.89
N GLU A 252 -108.17 -0.19 -113.71
CA GLU A 252 -107.49 -1.43 -114.19
C GLU A 252 -106.11 -1.18 -114.82
N SER A 253 -105.92 -0.04 -115.50
CA SER A 253 -104.65 0.35 -116.15
C SER A 253 -103.53 0.75 -115.17
N GLY A 254 -103.86 1.11 -113.92
CA GLY A 254 -102.91 1.54 -112.89
C GLY A 254 -102.47 0.44 -111.92
N SER A 255 -103.07 -0.74 -112.00
CA SER A 255 -102.88 -1.87 -111.07
C SER A 255 -101.41 -2.28 -110.88
N GLY A 256 -100.64 -2.39 -111.97
CA GLY A 256 -99.20 -2.69 -111.90
C GLY A 256 -98.36 -1.61 -111.23
N PHE A 257 -98.71 -0.32 -111.42
CA PHE A 257 -98.04 0.81 -110.78
C PHE A 257 -98.37 0.91 -109.28
N ALA A 258 -99.60 0.57 -108.89
CA ALA A 258 -100.02 0.53 -107.48
C ALA A 258 -99.18 -0.49 -106.69
N VAL A 259 -98.95 -1.69 -107.26
CA VAL A 259 -98.09 -2.72 -106.64
C VAL A 259 -96.65 -2.24 -106.49
N VAL A 260 -96.08 -1.58 -107.50
CA VAL A 260 -94.71 -1.04 -107.41
C VAL A 260 -94.61 0.05 -106.34
N ALA A 261 -95.60 0.95 -106.28
CA ALA A 261 -95.66 2.02 -105.30
C ALA A 261 -95.80 1.48 -103.86
N GLU A 262 -96.63 0.46 -103.62
CA GLU A 262 -96.74 -0.22 -102.32
C GLU A 262 -95.43 -0.91 -101.91
N ASN A 263 -94.71 -1.54 -102.86
CA ASN A 263 -93.39 -2.10 -102.59
C ASN A 263 -92.33 -1.03 -102.27
N ILE A 264 -92.36 0.15 -102.93
CA ILE A 264 -91.45 1.26 -102.61
C ILE A 264 -91.77 1.86 -101.24
N GLU A 265 -93.05 1.99 -100.89
CA GLU A 265 -93.48 2.45 -99.56
C GLU A 265 -92.94 1.51 -98.49
N LYS A 266 -93.16 0.20 -98.65
CA LYS A 266 -92.67 -0.82 -97.73
C LYS A 266 -91.14 -0.80 -97.61
N LEU A 267 -90.42 -0.74 -98.73
CA LEU A 267 -88.95 -0.67 -98.74
C LEU A 267 -88.43 0.61 -98.08
N SER A 268 -89.13 1.73 -98.27
CA SER A 268 -88.78 3.01 -97.64
C SER A 268 -89.03 2.96 -96.13
N SER A 269 -90.15 2.39 -95.70
CA SER A 269 -90.47 2.17 -94.28
C SER A 269 -89.47 1.22 -93.61
N GLU A 270 -89.05 0.15 -94.29
CA GLU A 270 -87.95 -0.73 -93.84
C GLU A 270 -86.60 0.01 -93.78
N THR A 271 -86.26 0.81 -94.79
CA THR A 271 -85.02 1.61 -94.82
C THR A 271 -84.97 2.61 -93.66
N LYS A 272 -86.09 3.27 -93.36
CA LYS A 272 -86.22 4.15 -92.20
C LYS A 272 -85.98 3.40 -90.89
N LEU A 273 -86.60 2.23 -90.73
CA LEU A 273 -86.44 1.39 -89.55
C LEU A 273 -84.97 0.94 -89.36
N TYR A 274 -84.28 0.56 -90.44
CA TYR A 274 -82.86 0.20 -90.36
C TYR A 274 -81.97 1.40 -90.04
N ALA A 275 -82.26 2.58 -90.58
CA ALA A 275 -81.52 3.80 -90.24
C ALA A 275 -81.69 4.17 -88.76
N GLU A 276 -82.90 4.06 -88.21
CA GLU A 276 -83.18 4.26 -86.78
C GLU A 276 -82.42 3.24 -85.90
N LYS A 277 -82.39 1.96 -86.29
CA LYS A 277 -81.60 0.93 -85.58
C LYS A 277 -80.10 1.22 -85.60
N ILE A 278 -79.53 1.70 -86.71
CA ILE A 278 -78.10 2.04 -86.77
C ILE A 278 -77.79 3.25 -85.89
N ASP A 279 -78.69 4.24 -85.84
CA ASP A 279 -78.54 5.41 -84.95
C ASP A 279 -78.63 5.03 -83.47
N GLU A 280 -79.53 4.12 -83.11
CA GLU A 280 -79.63 3.53 -81.76
C GLU A 280 -78.33 2.82 -81.37
N ILE A 281 -77.80 1.93 -82.23
CA ILE A 281 -76.52 1.25 -82.01
C ILE A 281 -75.38 2.26 -81.87
N SER A 282 -75.34 3.29 -82.71
CA SER A 282 -74.30 4.32 -82.67
C SER A 282 -74.34 5.13 -81.37
N SER A 283 -75.54 5.51 -80.93
CA SER A 283 -75.77 6.20 -79.65
C SER A 283 -75.35 5.34 -78.46
N ASP A 284 -75.63 4.04 -78.52
CA ASP A 284 -75.21 3.07 -77.51
C ASP A 284 -73.69 2.94 -77.42
N ILE A 285 -72.98 2.92 -78.56
CA ILE A 285 -71.52 2.90 -78.61
C ILE A 285 -70.96 4.21 -78.02
N ILE A 286 -71.54 5.37 -78.36
CA ILE A 286 -71.12 6.66 -77.80
C ILE A 286 -71.24 6.66 -76.27
N ARG A 287 -72.36 6.16 -75.73
CA ARG A 287 -72.57 6.08 -74.28
C ARG A 287 -71.53 5.18 -73.62
N LYS A 288 -71.34 3.96 -74.11
CA LYS A 288 -70.35 3.01 -73.57
C LYS A 288 -68.93 3.57 -73.58
N ALA A 289 -68.59 4.33 -74.61
CA ALA A 289 -67.25 4.83 -74.75
C ALA A 289 -66.99 6.15 -74.00
N ASN A 290 -68.03 6.95 -73.72
CA ASN A 290 -67.93 7.98 -72.67
C ASN A 290 -67.69 7.37 -71.29
N THR A 291 -68.30 6.22 -70.98
CA THR A 291 -67.96 5.46 -69.77
C THR A 291 -66.49 5.05 -69.77
N LEU A 292 -65.99 4.46 -70.85
CA LEU A 292 -64.57 4.10 -71.00
C LEU A 292 -63.64 5.30 -70.83
N LYS A 293 -63.99 6.49 -71.37
CA LYS A 293 -63.19 7.71 -71.19
C LYS A 293 -63.04 8.11 -69.73
N ASN A 294 -64.11 8.01 -68.95
CA ASN A 294 -64.07 8.30 -67.53
C ASN A 294 -63.21 7.27 -66.78
N GLU A 295 -63.38 5.98 -67.09
CA GLU A 295 -62.56 4.89 -66.53
C GLU A 295 -61.06 5.07 -66.84
N LEU A 296 -60.71 5.53 -68.04
CA LEU A 296 -59.33 5.84 -68.41
C LEU A 296 -58.76 7.04 -67.64
N LYS A 297 -59.57 8.07 -67.40
CA LYS A 297 -59.17 9.24 -66.60
C LYS A 297 -58.91 8.83 -65.15
N GLU A 298 -59.83 8.08 -64.56
CA GLU A 298 -59.68 7.52 -63.21
C GLU A 298 -58.43 6.63 -63.13
N GLY A 299 -58.19 5.76 -64.13
CA GLY A 299 -56.99 4.94 -64.21
C GLY A 299 -55.69 5.78 -64.26
N SER A 300 -55.69 6.88 -65.01
CA SER A 300 -54.54 7.80 -65.07
C SER A 300 -54.29 8.48 -63.73
N GLU A 301 -55.34 8.97 -63.05
CA GLU A 301 -55.23 9.56 -61.71
C GLU A 301 -54.71 8.53 -60.68
N VAL A 302 -55.15 7.27 -60.77
CA VAL A 302 -54.62 6.16 -59.96
C VAL A 302 -53.12 5.95 -60.22
N MET A 303 -52.67 6.06 -61.47
CA MET A 303 -51.26 5.86 -61.81
C MET A 303 -50.36 7.02 -61.36
N GLU A 304 -50.85 8.26 -61.39
CA GLU A 304 -50.14 9.39 -60.80
C GLU A 304 -49.99 9.22 -59.28
N ASN A 305 -51.07 8.82 -58.60
CA ASN A 305 -51.02 8.50 -57.17
C ASN A 305 -50.07 7.33 -56.88
N PHE A 306 -50.04 6.30 -57.73
CA PHE A 306 -49.10 5.18 -57.61
C PHE A 306 -47.65 5.67 -57.65
N LYS A 307 -47.30 6.56 -58.57
CA LYS A 307 -45.95 7.14 -58.67
C LYS A 307 -45.57 7.91 -57.39
N ALA A 308 -46.47 8.76 -56.89
CA ALA A 308 -46.24 9.49 -55.65
C ALA A 308 -46.04 8.56 -54.43
N HIS A 309 -46.81 7.46 -54.36
CA HIS A 309 -46.63 6.45 -53.31
C HIS A 309 -45.29 5.69 -53.46
N MET A 310 -44.82 5.45 -54.67
CA MET A 310 -43.51 4.82 -54.91
C MET A 310 -42.35 5.72 -54.50
N ASP A 311 -42.42 7.02 -54.79
CA ASP A 311 -41.39 7.98 -54.34
C ASP A 311 -41.38 8.08 -52.81
N ALA A 312 -42.55 8.12 -52.18
CA ALA A 312 -42.67 8.11 -50.72
C ALA A 312 -42.14 6.82 -50.10
N PHE A 313 -42.45 5.66 -50.69
CA PHE A 313 -41.93 4.36 -50.26
C PHE A 313 -40.40 4.32 -50.35
N ALA A 314 -39.82 4.74 -51.47
CA ALA A 314 -38.38 4.82 -51.67
C ALA A 314 -37.71 5.67 -50.59
N LYS A 315 -38.26 6.86 -50.34
CA LYS A 315 -37.76 7.77 -49.31
C LYS A 315 -37.81 7.15 -47.91
N THR A 316 -38.96 6.61 -47.50
CA THR A 316 -39.13 6.03 -46.16
C THR A 316 -38.25 4.80 -45.95
N THR A 317 -38.08 3.95 -46.96
CA THR A 317 -37.18 2.80 -46.87
C THR A 317 -35.72 3.26 -46.78
N SER A 318 -35.30 4.24 -47.58
CA SER A 318 -33.93 4.78 -47.52
C SER A 318 -33.61 5.39 -46.16
N GLU A 319 -34.50 6.24 -45.61
CA GLU A 319 -34.33 6.82 -44.27
C GLU A 319 -34.29 5.75 -43.18
N GLY A 320 -35.06 4.67 -43.33
CA GLY A 320 -35.05 3.54 -42.40
C GLY A 320 -33.72 2.78 -42.41
N VAL A 321 -33.13 2.57 -43.59
CA VAL A 321 -31.83 1.90 -43.73
C VAL A 321 -30.68 2.80 -43.24
N GLU A 322 -30.75 4.11 -43.48
CA GLU A 322 -29.74 5.06 -42.97
C GLU A 322 -29.70 5.06 -41.44
N LYS A 323 -30.87 5.13 -40.78
CA LYS A 323 -30.96 5.01 -39.31
C LYS A 323 -30.45 3.67 -38.79
N LEU A 324 -30.68 2.59 -39.55
CA LEU A 324 -30.14 1.28 -39.20
C LEU A 324 -28.61 1.29 -39.28
N ALA A 325 -28.03 1.90 -40.31
CA ALA A 325 -26.58 2.02 -40.46
C ALA A 325 -25.95 2.85 -39.33
N GLU A 326 -26.58 3.96 -38.93
CA GLU A 326 -26.17 4.77 -37.78
C GLU A 326 -26.17 3.95 -36.48
N ALA A 327 -27.27 3.23 -36.21
CA ALA A 327 -27.37 2.37 -35.02
C ALA A 327 -26.33 1.24 -35.00
N LEU A 328 -26.02 0.66 -36.17
CA LEU A 328 -24.95 -0.34 -36.30
C LEU A 328 -23.57 0.26 -36.03
N SER A 329 -23.31 1.48 -36.51
CA SER A 329 -22.06 2.21 -36.25
C SER A 329 -21.89 2.54 -34.76
N ASP A 330 -22.95 3.01 -34.10
CA ASP A 330 -22.93 3.26 -32.66
C ASP A 330 -22.63 1.97 -31.88
N THR A 331 -23.25 0.86 -32.27
CA THR A 331 -22.98 -0.44 -31.66
C THR A 331 -21.51 -0.86 -31.87
N MET A 332 -20.90 -0.58 -33.03
CA MET A 332 -19.46 -0.86 -33.24
C MET A 332 -18.57 -0.05 -32.28
N ASN A 333 -18.89 1.21 -32.04
CA ASN A 333 -18.16 2.06 -31.10
C ASN A 333 -18.28 1.52 -29.66
N ASP A 334 -19.47 1.10 -29.24
CA ASP A 334 -19.69 0.48 -27.92
C ASP A 334 -18.84 -0.80 -27.76
N LEU A 335 -18.71 -1.60 -28.82
CA LEU A 335 -17.87 -2.79 -28.80
C LEU A 335 -16.37 -2.48 -28.67
N MET A 336 -15.89 -1.34 -29.20
CA MET A 336 -14.49 -0.91 -29.02
C MET A 336 -14.18 -0.61 -27.56
N HIS A 337 -15.11 -0.02 -26.81
CA HIS A 337 -14.94 0.21 -25.38
C HIS A 337 -14.79 -1.09 -24.57
N ILE A 338 -15.38 -2.20 -25.03
CA ILE A 338 -15.21 -3.52 -24.41
C ILE A 338 -13.77 -4.05 -24.60
N GLU A 339 -13.14 -3.74 -25.74
CA GLU A 339 -11.74 -4.10 -26.00
C GLU A 339 -10.80 -3.36 -25.04
N ASP A 340 -11.01 -2.06 -24.84
CA ASP A 340 -10.26 -1.26 -23.87
C ASP A 340 -10.44 -1.81 -22.44
N LEU A 341 -11.67 -2.13 -22.05
CA LEU A 341 -11.96 -2.71 -20.73
C LEU A 341 -11.24 -4.06 -20.53
N THR A 342 -11.10 -4.86 -21.60
CA THR A 342 -10.36 -6.13 -21.55
C THR A 342 -8.87 -5.89 -21.30
N LYS A 343 -8.30 -4.82 -21.86
CA LYS A 343 -6.90 -4.44 -21.61
C LYS A 343 -6.69 -3.98 -20.17
N GLU A 344 -7.55 -3.10 -19.66
CA GLU A 344 -7.50 -2.63 -18.26
C GLU A 344 -7.62 -3.80 -17.27
N PHE A 345 -8.50 -4.77 -17.58
CA PHE A 345 -8.66 -5.97 -16.76
C PHE A 345 -7.37 -6.81 -16.70
N ASN A 346 -6.68 -6.98 -17.83
CA ASN A 346 -5.40 -7.70 -17.86
C ASN A 346 -4.30 -7.00 -17.05
N GLU A 347 -4.27 -5.67 -17.06
CA GLU A 347 -3.35 -4.89 -16.22
C GLU A 347 -3.66 -5.07 -14.73
N LEU A 348 -4.93 -5.06 -14.34
CA LEU A 348 -5.37 -5.36 -12.98
C LEU A 348 -4.97 -6.78 -12.54
N TYR A 349 -5.16 -7.78 -13.41
CA TYR A 349 -4.77 -9.17 -13.14
C TYR A 349 -3.27 -9.27 -12.83
N ASN A 350 -2.43 -8.67 -13.68
CA ASN A 350 -0.98 -8.67 -13.50
C ASN A 350 -0.56 -7.93 -12.22
N PHE A 351 -1.22 -6.80 -11.90
CA PHE A 351 -0.99 -6.07 -10.66
C PHE A 351 -1.29 -6.94 -9.44
N LEU A 352 -2.42 -7.64 -9.42
CA LEU A 352 -2.80 -8.51 -8.31
C LEU A 352 -1.86 -9.72 -8.16
N SER A 353 -1.38 -10.29 -9.27
CA SER A 353 -0.35 -11.34 -9.23
C SER A 353 0.93 -10.83 -8.56
N SER A 354 1.41 -9.64 -8.91
CA SER A 354 2.62 -9.07 -8.28
C SER A 354 2.43 -8.75 -6.79
N LEU A 355 1.20 -8.43 -6.39
CA LEU A 355 0.86 -8.15 -5.01
C LEU A 355 0.83 -9.43 -4.16
N ARG A 356 0.39 -10.55 -4.74
CA ARG A 356 0.52 -11.89 -4.14
C ARG A 356 1.97 -12.23 -3.81
N ASP A 357 2.87 -12.06 -4.78
CA ASP A 357 4.29 -12.36 -4.60
C ASP A 357 4.89 -11.49 -3.47
N SER A 358 4.48 -10.22 -3.42
CA SER A 358 4.90 -9.29 -2.34
C SER A 358 4.42 -9.73 -0.95
N LEU A 359 3.23 -10.32 -0.84
CA LEU A 359 2.70 -10.83 0.44
C LEU A 359 3.45 -12.09 0.89
N GLU A 360 3.84 -12.95 -0.06
CA GLU A 360 4.65 -14.13 0.23
C GLU A 360 6.05 -13.73 0.72
N GLU A 361 6.69 -12.75 0.08
CA GLU A 361 7.96 -12.18 0.55
C GLU A 361 7.82 -11.56 1.95
N ALA A 362 6.76 -10.79 2.19
CA ALA A 362 6.49 -10.20 3.50
C ALA A 362 6.31 -11.26 4.59
N GLN A 363 5.64 -12.38 4.28
CA GLN A 363 5.47 -13.49 5.21
C GLN A 363 6.81 -14.13 5.58
N GLN A 364 7.67 -14.37 4.58
CA GLN A 364 9.00 -14.91 4.82
C GLN A 364 9.85 -13.97 5.69
N MET A 365 9.77 -12.66 5.47
CA MET A 365 10.46 -11.66 6.29
C MET A 365 9.94 -11.64 7.73
N LEU A 366 8.62 -11.70 7.92
CA LEU A 366 8.00 -11.73 9.25
C LEU A 366 8.38 -12.99 10.03
N ASN A 367 8.39 -14.16 9.38
CA ASN A 367 8.84 -15.41 10.01
C ASN A 367 10.31 -15.31 10.47
N LYS A 368 11.20 -14.68 9.68
CA LYS A 368 12.58 -14.41 10.08
C LYS A 368 12.65 -13.43 11.25
N ALA A 369 11.86 -12.36 11.22
CA ALA A 369 11.81 -11.37 12.30
C ALA A 369 11.35 -11.98 13.63
N VAL A 370 10.35 -12.88 13.60
CA VAL A 370 9.91 -13.64 14.79
C VAL A 370 11.07 -14.45 15.39
N SER A 371 11.81 -15.18 14.56
CA SER A 371 12.98 -15.96 15.02
C SER A 371 14.05 -15.07 15.65
N ILE A 372 14.41 -13.98 14.97
CA ILE A 372 15.41 -13.02 15.46
C ILE A 372 14.97 -12.40 16.78
N SER A 373 13.70 -12.01 16.90
CA SER A 373 13.15 -11.42 18.12
C SER A 373 13.23 -12.40 19.29
N LYS A 374 12.96 -13.68 19.05
CA LYS A 374 13.06 -14.74 20.06
C LYS A 374 14.50 -14.96 20.53
N ASP A 375 15.45 -14.97 19.61
CA ASP A 375 16.87 -15.14 19.92
C ASP A 375 17.42 -13.92 20.69
N PHE A 376 16.97 -12.71 20.32
CA PHE A 376 17.33 -11.48 21.00
C PHE A 376 16.77 -11.40 22.43
N ASP A 377 15.50 -11.78 22.62
CA ASP A 377 14.88 -11.87 23.95
C ASP A 377 15.64 -12.85 24.88
N LYS A 378 16.05 -14.01 24.33
CA LYS A 378 16.88 -14.97 25.06
C LYS A 378 18.23 -14.37 25.44
N PHE A 379 18.91 -13.72 24.50
CA PHE A 379 20.20 -13.06 24.75
C PHE A 379 20.10 -12.00 25.86
N LEU A 380 19.10 -11.12 25.81
CA LEU A 380 18.91 -10.09 26.83
C LEU A 380 18.68 -10.68 28.22
N LYS A 381 17.85 -11.73 28.32
CA LYS A 381 17.62 -12.43 29.60
C LYS A 381 18.91 -13.03 30.16
N GLU A 382 19.78 -13.58 29.32
CA GLU A 382 21.06 -14.12 29.75
C GLU A 382 22.02 -13.02 30.25
N GLU A 383 22.09 -11.87 29.56
CA GLU A 383 22.95 -10.75 29.94
C GLU A 383 22.47 -10.02 31.20
N VAL A 384 21.16 -9.75 31.32
CA VAL A 384 20.55 -9.22 32.55
C VAL A 384 20.93 -10.12 33.74
N SER A 385 20.74 -11.43 33.60
CA SER A 385 21.06 -12.41 34.65
C SER A 385 22.56 -12.44 35.02
N LYS A 386 23.48 -12.14 34.09
CA LYS A 386 24.92 -12.08 34.39
C LYS A 386 25.28 -10.82 35.18
N ILE A 387 24.71 -9.68 34.80
CA ILE A 387 24.96 -8.40 35.46
C ILE A 387 24.34 -8.36 36.84
N GLU A 388 23.10 -8.82 37.01
CA GLU A 388 22.45 -8.93 38.33
C GLU A 388 23.28 -9.80 39.28
N ARG A 389 23.76 -10.98 38.83
CA ARG A 389 24.64 -11.84 39.63
C ARG A 389 25.96 -11.16 40.01
N SER A 390 26.50 -10.31 39.15
CA SER A 390 27.75 -9.58 39.42
C SER A 390 27.51 -8.45 40.42
N LEU A 391 26.40 -7.72 40.27
CA LEU A 391 25.97 -6.68 41.20
C LEU A 391 25.68 -7.26 42.59
N ASP A 392 24.95 -8.37 42.65
CA ASP A 392 24.66 -9.09 43.90
C ASP A 392 25.93 -9.58 44.58
N ARG A 393 26.90 -10.08 43.81
CA ARG A 393 28.21 -10.51 44.34
C ARG A 393 28.96 -9.35 44.97
N VAL A 394 29.06 -8.22 44.29
CA VAL A 394 29.75 -7.02 44.80
C VAL A 394 29.04 -6.52 46.07
N LYS A 395 27.70 -6.37 46.02
CA LYS A 395 26.89 -5.93 47.18
C LYS A 395 27.02 -6.89 48.37
N SER A 396 26.97 -8.20 48.12
CA SER A 396 27.13 -9.23 49.14
C SER A 396 28.52 -9.20 49.77
N ASN A 397 29.57 -9.09 48.96
CA ASN A 397 30.95 -9.00 49.45
C ASN A 397 31.16 -7.75 50.30
N LEU A 398 30.67 -6.58 49.85
CA LEU A 398 30.74 -5.33 50.62
C LEU A 398 30.03 -5.47 51.96
N ARG A 399 28.79 -5.97 51.95
CA ARG A 399 28.01 -6.19 53.17
C ARG A 399 28.70 -7.16 54.13
N ARG A 400 29.27 -8.25 53.61
CA ARG A 400 30.01 -9.23 54.41
C ARG A 400 31.21 -8.60 55.11
N ILE A 401 31.96 -7.76 54.41
CA ILE A 401 33.09 -7.01 54.98
C ILE A 401 32.62 -6.09 56.11
N GLU A 402 31.57 -5.32 55.85
CA GLU A 402 31.04 -4.36 56.84
C GLU A 402 30.51 -5.06 58.09
N GLU A 403 29.74 -6.14 57.93
CA GLU A 403 29.16 -6.91 59.04
C GLU A 403 30.23 -7.66 59.83
N SER A 404 31.18 -8.33 59.18
CA SER A 404 32.25 -9.08 59.86
C SER A 404 33.13 -8.16 60.68
N VAL A 405 33.63 -7.06 60.11
CA VAL A 405 34.51 -6.12 60.83
C VAL A 405 33.76 -5.43 61.96
N ARG A 406 32.49 -5.04 61.75
CA ARG A 406 31.63 -4.48 62.82
C ARG A 406 31.42 -5.49 63.94
N SER A 407 31.10 -6.75 63.62
CA SER A 407 30.90 -7.82 64.60
C SER A 407 32.17 -8.08 65.41
N GLY A 408 33.33 -8.17 64.76
CA GLY A 408 34.60 -8.35 65.47
C GLY A 408 34.97 -7.16 66.35
N ALA A 409 34.66 -5.93 65.94
CA ALA A 409 34.79 -4.76 66.81
C ALA A 409 33.88 -4.86 68.03
N GLN A 410 32.62 -5.25 67.87
CA GLN A 410 31.69 -5.46 68.99
C GLN A 410 32.16 -6.55 69.96
N LYS A 411 32.67 -7.68 69.44
CA LYS A 411 33.27 -8.74 70.25
C LYS A 411 34.41 -8.22 71.13
N ILE A 412 35.29 -7.38 70.58
CA ILE A 412 36.36 -6.73 71.34
C ILE A 412 35.80 -5.80 72.43
N ILE A 413 34.75 -5.03 72.13
CA ILE A 413 34.07 -4.16 73.11
C ILE A 413 33.46 -4.98 74.25
N MET A 414 32.94 -6.17 73.96
CA MET A 414 32.35 -7.09 74.94
C MET A 414 33.40 -7.89 75.75
N GLY A 415 34.69 -7.66 75.51
CA GLY A 415 35.78 -8.27 76.26
C GLY A 415 36.30 -9.59 75.69
N GLU A 416 35.91 -9.99 74.47
CA GLU A 416 36.49 -11.14 73.79
C GLU A 416 37.99 -10.88 73.51
N PRO A 417 38.88 -11.90 73.64
CA PRO A 417 40.28 -11.75 73.26
C PRO A 417 40.42 -11.23 71.83
N ILE A 418 41.21 -10.16 71.64
CA ILE A 418 41.36 -9.47 70.36
C ILE A 418 41.77 -10.44 69.24
N GLU A 419 42.66 -11.39 69.53
CA GLU A 419 43.10 -12.39 68.56
C GLU A 419 41.94 -13.28 68.06
N ASN A 420 41.00 -13.66 68.93
CA ASN A 420 39.84 -14.47 68.55
C ASN A 420 38.88 -13.68 67.67
N ALA A 421 38.63 -12.41 68.01
CA ALA A 421 37.80 -11.51 67.21
C ALA A 421 38.42 -11.28 65.82
N LEU A 422 39.74 -11.04 65.73
CA LEU A 422 40.44 -10.87 64.45
C LEU A 422 40.45 -12.16 63.61
N ARG A 423 40.65 -13.32 64.24
CA ARG A 423 40.56 -14.64 63.58
C ARG A 423 39.17 -14.90 63.03
N SER A 424 38.11 -14.52 63.76
CA SER A 424 36.73 -14.62 63.31
C SER A 424 36.51 -13.79 62.04
N ILE A 425 36.91 -12.51 62.07
CA ILE A 425 36.77 -11.62 60.90
C ILE A 425 37.53 -12.19 59.70
N TYR A 426 38.78 -12.61 59.90
CA TYR A 426 39.60 -13.15 58.80
C TYR A 426 38.98 -14.40 58.18
N LYS A 427 38.39 -15.28 59.00
CA LYS A 427 37.68 -16.46 58.51
C LYS A 427 36.41 -16.08 57.72
N ASP A 428 35.63 -15.12 58.23
CA ASP A 428 34.41 -14.67 57.54
C ASP A 428 34.71 -13.96 56.20
N LEU A 429 35.89 -13.34 56.12
CA LEU A 429 36.40 -12.63 54.93
C LEU A 429 37.41 -13.45 54.12
N GLU A 430 37.43 -14.77 54.32
CA GLU A 430 38.33 -15.66 53.60
C GLU A 430 38.17 -15.49 52.07
N GLY A 431 39.31 -15.44 51.37
CA GLY A 431 39.38 -15.20 49.93
C GLY A 431 39.23 -13.75 49.49
N ILE A 432 38.86 -12.84 50.40
CA ILE A 432 38.65 -11.41 50.13
C ILE A 432 39.66 -10.54 50.90
N THR A 433 39.97 -10.89 52.15
CA THR A 433 40.93 -10.15 52.98
C THR A 433 42.32 -10.78 52.97
N THR A 434 43.37 -9.95 53.07
CA THR A 434 44.77 -10.40 53.23
C THR A 434 45.25 -10.25 54.66
N LEU A 435 44.71 -9.27 55.38
CA LEU A 435 45.10 -8.95 56.74
C LEU A 435 43.93 -8.28 57.48
N VAL A 436 43.65 -8.73 58.69
CA VAL A 436 42.73 -8.07 59.62
C VAL A 436 43.54 -7.63 60.83
N TYR A 437 43.27 -6.44 61.35
CA TYR A 437 44.02 -5.92 62.49
C TYR A 437 43.20 -5.00 63.37
N ALA A 438 43.56 -4.94 64.64
CA ALA A 438 42.99 -4.02 65.60
C ALA A 438 44.09 -3.19 66.24
N ALA A 439 43.92 -1.88 66.27
CA ALA A 439 44.80 -0.98 67.00
C ALA A 439 44.03 -0.40 68.18
N ILE A 440 44.47 -0.73 69.40
CA ILE A 440 43.80 -0.36 70.63
C ILE A 440 44.65 0.66 71.38
N ASP A 441 44.02 1.75 71.80
CA ASP A 441 44.69 2.82 72.50
C ASP A 441 45.29 2.30 73.82
N GLY A 442 46.58 2.55 74.02
CA GLY A 442 47.35 2.03 75.16
C GLY A 442 47.65 0.53 75.19
N LYS A 443 47.10 -0.30 74.27
CA LYS A 443 47.39 -1.76 74.22
C LYS A 443 48.19 -2.20 72.99
N GLY A 444 48.38 -1.33 72.01
CA GLY A 444 49.14 -1.62 70.80
C GLY A 444 48.30 -2.16 69.65
N MET A 445 48.98 -2.67 68.62
CA MET A 445 48.36 -3.18 67.40
C MET A 445 48.46 -4.71 67.34
N PHE A 446 47.35 -5.33 66.95
CA PHE A 446 47.15 -6.77 66.83
C PHE A 446 46.79 -7.09 65.39
N THR A 447 47.36 -8.15 64.82
CA THR A 447 47.17 -8.54 63.42
C THR A 447 46.80 -10.01 63.32
N TYR A 448 46.00 -10.35 62.31
CA TYR A 448 45.69 -11.71 61.95
C TYR A 448 45.61 -11.84 60.41
N PRO A 449 46.43 -12.69 59.79
CA PRO A 449 47.47 -13.54 60.37
C PRO A 449 48.55 -12.72 61.09
N ARG A 450 49.23 -13.32 62.08
CA ARG A 450 50.19 -12.60 62.94
C ARG A 450 51.34 -12.07 62.08
N LEU A 451 51.52 -10.75 62.10
CA LEU A 451 52.64 -10.04 61.48
C LEU A 451 53.53 -9.41 62.55
N GLU A 452 54.84 -9.53 62.39
CA GLU A 452 55.80 -8.82 63.23
C GLU A 452 55.83 -7.33 62.84
N ILE A 453 55.28 -6.49 63.70
CA ILE A 453 55.26 -5.05 63.51
C ILE A 453 56.59 -4.50 64.04
N GLY A 454 57.39 -3.90 63.16
CA GLY A 454 58.72 -3.36 63.52
C GLY A 454 58.63 -2.28 64.62
N ALA A 455 59.68 -2.19 65.45
CA ALA A 455 59.73 -1.36 66.66
C ALA A 455 59.49 0.15 66.46
N GLY A 456 59.52 0.65 65.21
CA GLY A 456 59.24 2.05 64.86
C GLY A 456 57.86 2.30 64.22
N PHE A 457 56.97 1.30 64.15
CA PHE A 457 55.68 1.46 63.50
C PHE A 457 54.66 2.17 64.40
N ASP A 458 54.32 3.41 64.06
CA ASP A 458 53.29 4.19 64.74
C ASP A 458 51.93 4.01 64.03
N TYR A 459 51.06 3.20 64.63
CA TYR A 459 49.72 2.94 64.11
C TYR A 459 48.77 4.15 64.28
N THR A 460 49.04 5.03 65.24
CA THR A 460 48.13 6.15 65.57
C THR A 460 48.10 7.23 64.49
N LYS A 461 49.14 7.26 63.64
CA LYS A 461 49.27 8.16 62.49
C LYS A 461 48.72 7.58 61.19
N ARG A 462 48.24 6.33 61.19
CA ARG A 462 47.79 5.67 59.96
C ARG A 462 46.43 6.19 59.51
N PRO A 463 46.19 6.34 58.18
CA PRO A 463 44.94 6.88 57.67
C PRO A 463 43.69 6.18 58.22
N TRP A 464 43.70 4.85 58.28
CA TRP A 464 42.59 4.05 58.82
C TRP A 464 42.33 4.29 60.32
N TYR A 465 43.34 4.65 61.10
CA TYR A 465 43.20 4.97 62.52
C TYR A 465 42.68 6.40 62.71
N VAL A 466 43.31 7.35 62.01
CA VAL A 466 42.98 8.78 62.09
C VAL A 466 41.60 9.05 61.54
N GLU A 467 41.23 8.44 60.41
CA GLU A 467 39.91 8.63 59.81
C GLU A 467 38.80 8.05 60.69
N ALA A 468 38.98 6.82 61.21
CA ALA A 468 38.01 6.20 62.10
C ALA A 468 37.85 6.99 63.41
N LYS A 469 38.95 7.46 64.01
CA LYS A 469 38.93 8.30 65.22
C LYS A 469 38.24 9.64 64.99
N ARG A 470 38.48 10.27 63.84
CA ARG A 470 37.90 11.58 63.49
C ARG A 470 36.40 11.47 63.18
N LYS A 471 36.00 10.44 62.43
CA LYS A 471 34.63 10.29 61.94
C LYS A 471 33.72 9.57 62.95
N MET A 472 34.28 8.78 63.88
CA MET A 472 33.55 7.96 64.85
C MET A 472 32.50 7.04 64.20
N LYS A 473 32.73 6.65 62.94
CA LYS A 473 31.90 5.72 62.17
C LYS A 473 32.77 4.88 61.24
N GLU A 474 32.18 3.81 60.70
CA GLU A 474 32.79 2.99 59.67
C GLU A 474 33.33 3.84 58.52
N THR A 475 34.51 3.46 58.05
CA THR A 475 35.20 4.21 57.00
C THR A 475 36.00 3.27 56.12
N TRP A 476 35.71 3.33 54.82
CA TRP A 476 36.58 2.80 53.78
C TRP A 476 37.75 3.75 53.56
N VAL A 477 38.96 3.22 53.68
CA VAL A 477 40.23 3.93 53.60
C VAL A 477 40.87 3.58 52.26
N GLU A 478 41.52 4.57 51.71
CA GLU A 478 41.88 4.66 50.30
C GLU A 478 42.87 3.56 49.89
N PRO A 479 42.84 3.08 48.63
CA PRO A 479 43.68 1.94 48.24
C PRO A 479 45.16 2.22 48.46
N TYR A 480 45.87 1.23 49.00
CA TYR A 480 47.31 1.26 49.11
C TYR A 480 47.92 -0.10 48.77
N LEU A 481 49.22 -0.09 48.44
CA LEU A 481 49.97 -1.32 48.23
C LEU A 481 50.23 -1.97 49.59
N ASP A 482 49.65 -3.15 49.82
CA ASP A 482 49.99 -3.95 50.98
C ASP A 482 51.38 -4.56 50.75
N TYR A 483 52.33 -4.15 51.59
CA TYR A 483 53.74 -4.55 51.50
C TYR A 483 53.96 -6.06 51.65
N ASN A 484 53.00 -6.78 52.25
CA ASN A 484 53.12 -8.21 52.51
C ASN A 484 52.70 -9.04 51.29
N VAL A 485 51.58 -8.69 50.68
CA VAL A 485 51.02 -9.42 49.52
C VAL A 485 51.42 -8.83 48.16
N LYS A 486 52.08 -7.66 48.15
CA LYS A 486 52.46 -6.93 46.93
C LYS A 486 51.27 -6.70 45.99
N ASP A 487 50.09 -6.49 46.57
CA ASP A 487 48.86 -6.23 45.86
C ASP A 487 48.11 -5.05 46.48
N TYR A 488 47.22 -4.43 45.70
CA TYR A 488 46.44 -3.28 46.17
C TYR A 488 45.26 -3.72 47.02
N VAL A 489 45.20 -3.15 48.22
CA VAL A 489 44.12 -3.38 49.17
C VAL A 489 43.41 -2.07 49.48
N VAL A 490 42.13 -2.17 49.81
CA VAL A 490 41.34 -1.10 50.44
C VAL A 490 41.06 -1.53 51.85
N THR A 491 41.30 -0.66 52.83
CA THR A 491 40.99 -1.01 54.23
C THR A 491 39.58 -0.58 54.57
N PHE A 492 38.75 -1.51 55.03
CA PHE A 492 37.55 -1.14 55.77
C PHE A 492 37.90 -1.01 57.25
N SER A 493 37.58 0.12 57.86
CA SER A 493 37.87 0.41 59.27
C SER A 493 36.58 0.69 60.05
N TYR A 494 36.51 0.14 61.27
CA TYR A 494 35.40 0.31 62.18
C TYR A 494 35.91 0.74 63.56
N PRO A 495 35.46 1.89 64.11
CA PRO A 495 35.95 2.38 65.39
C PRO A 495 35.40 1.54 66.56
N ILE A 496 36.26 1.27 67.53
CA ILE A 496 35.90 0.72 68.84
C ILE A 496 35.61 1.92 69.74
N VAL A 497 34.35 2.10 70.11
CA VAL A 497 33.88 3.20 70.95
C VAL A 497 33.22 2.63 72.19
N GLU A 498 33.64 3.13 73.35
CA GLU A 498 33.09 2.74 74.65
C GLU A 498 32.68 4.02 75.39
N ARG A 499 31.38 4.15 75.74
CA ARG A 499 30.83 5.35 76.41
C ARG A 499 31.24 6.66 75.71
N ASP A 500 30.99 6.74 74.40
CA ASP A 500 31.35 7.86 73.51
C ASP A 500 32.86 8.21 73.44
N THR A 501 33.71 7.37 74.00
CA THR A 501 35.17 7.54 73.95
C THR A 501 35.77 6.57 72.95
N PHE A 502 36.56 7.07 71.99
CA PHE A 502 37.32 6.24 71.07
C PHE A 502 38.37 5.42 71.83
N LYS A 503 38.34 4.09 71.67
CA LYS A 503 39.27 3.14 72.31
C LYS A 503 40.19 2.45 71.33
N GLY A 504 39.92 2.54 70.03
CA GLY A 504 40.71 1.87 69.01
C GLY A 504 39.92 1.70 67.71
N VAL A 505 40.45 0.89 66.81
CA VAL A 505 39.82 0.61 65.52
C VAL A 505 40.12 -0.83 65.12
N VAL A 506 39.14 -1.48 64.49
CA VAL A 506 39.31 -2.77 63.80
C VAL A 506 39.28 -2.52 62.31
N CYS A 507 40.16 -3.18 61.58
CA CYS A 507 40.37 -2.98 60.17
C CYS A 507 40.48 -4.32 59.44
N ALA A 508 40.06 -4.36 58.19
CA ALA A 508 40.33 -5.45 57.27
C ALA A 508 40.85 -4.88 55.94
N ASP A 509 41.97 -5.41 55.46
CA ASP A 509 42.55 -5.09 54.16
C ASP A 509 41.94 -5.99 53.11
N ILE A 510 41.27 -5.38 52.14
CA ILE A 510 40.42 -6.04 51.15
C ILE A 510 41.09 -5.99 49.79
N MET A 511 41.30 -7.14 49.16
CA MET A 511 41.84 -7.22 47.81
C MET A 511 40.83 -6.68 46.78
N LEU A 512 41.19 -5.62 46.06
CA LEU A 512 40.33 -5.02 45.04
C LEU A 512 39.86 -6.01 43.96
N ARG A 513 40.76 -6.86 43.47
CA ARG A 513 40.46 -7.88 42.46
C ARG A 513 39.48 -8.97 42.92
N LYS A 514 39.20 -9.06 44.24
CA LYS A 514 38.32 -10.09 44.83
C LYS A 514 36.97 -9.52 45.24
N LEU A 515 36.79 -8.20 45.12
CA LEU A 515 35.51 -7.52 45.32
C LEU A 515 34.55 -7.70 44.14
N PHE A 516 35.10 -7.84 42.92
CA PHE A 516 34.35 -7.95 41.65
C PHE A 516 34.15 -9.41 41.19
#